data_AF-A0A8C9INM5-F1
#
_entry.id   AF-A0A8C9INM5-F1
#
_cell.length_a   1.000
_cell.length_b   1.000
_cell.length_c   1.000
_cell.angle_alpha   90.00
_cell.angle_beta   90.00
_cell.angle_gamma   90.00
#
_symmetry.space_group_name_H-M   'P 1'
#
loop_
_entity.id
_entity.type
_entity.pdbx_description
1 polymer ?
#
loop_
_entity_poly.entity_id
_entity_poly.type
_entity_poly.pdbx_seq_one_letter_code
_entity_poly.pdbx_strand_id
1 'polypeptide(L)'
;MLSRAKPAVGRGVQPTDKRKKKGRKIPKLEELLSKRDFTGAITLLEFKRHVGEEEEDTNLWIGYCAFHLGDYKRALEEYENATKEENCNSEVWVNLACTYFFLGMYKQAEAAGFKASKSRLQNRLLFHLAHKFNDEKKLMSFHQNLQDVTEDQLSLASIHYMRSHYQEAIDIYKRILLDNREYLALNVYVALCYYKLDYYDVSQEVLAVYLQQIPDSTIALNLKACNHFRLYNGRAAEVLMEVYSKKNVDF
;
A
#
# COMPACT_ATOMS: atom_id res chain seq x y z
N MET A 1 -46.56 -40.30 7.06
CA MET A 1 -45.87 -39.61 5.95
C MET A 1 -46.93 -39.00 5.04
N LEU A 2 -46.75 -37.72 4.66
CA LEU A 2 -47.48 -36.96 3.61
C LEU A 2 -48.99 -36.77 3.86
N SER A 3 -49.64 -35.64 3.61
CA SER A 3 -49.31 -34.24 3.35
C SER A 3 -50.66 -33.53 3.55
N ARG A 4 -50.73 -32.49 4.38
CA ARG A 4 -51.94 -31.68 4.54
C ARG A 4 -51.55 -30.21 4.38
N ALA A 5 -51.94 -29.62 3.27
CA ALA A 5 -52.15 -28.18 3.16
C ALA A 5 -53.29 -27.91 2.16
N LYS A 6 -54.37 -27.29 2.66
CA LYS A 6 -55.44 -26.68 1.88
C LYS A 6 -55.03 -25.26 1.46
N PRO A 7 -55.62 -24.70 0.38
CA PRO A 7 -55.22 -23.42 -0.20
C PRO A 7 -55.80 -22.23 0.56
N ALA A 8 -55.06 -21.12 0.62
CA ALA A 8 -55.54 -19.85 1.13
C ALA A 8 -55.46 -18.76 0.04
N VAL A 9 -56.63 -18.20 -0.22
CA VAL A 9 -56.99 -17.13 -1.15
C VAL A 9 -56.20 -15.84 -0.89
N GLY A 10 -55.92 -15.11 -1.97
CA GLY A 10 -55.11 -13.91 -1.97
C GLY A 10 -55.60 -12.77 -1.07
N ARG A 11 -54.64 -11.96 -0.62
CA ARG A 11 -54.83 -10.60 -0.13
C ARG A 11 -53.85 -9.69 -0.85
N GLY A 12 -54.35 -8.52 -1.20
CA GLY A 12 -53.80 -7.61 -2.19
C GLY A 12 -52.35 -7.21 -1.95
N VAL A 13 -51.65 -7.07 -3.06
CA VAL A 13 -50.36 -6.39 -3.17
C VAL A 13 -50.57 -4.96 -2.67
N GLN A 14 -50.11 -4.66 -1.46
CA GLN A 14 -49.84 -3.29 -1.06
C GLN A 14 -48.71 -2.78 -1.95
N PRO A 15 -48.83 -1.59 -2.57
CA PRO A 15 -47.77 -1.05 -3.39
C PRO A 15 -46.58 -0.77 -2.47
N THR A 16 -45.53 -1.59 -2.59
CA THR A 16 -44.26 -1.28 -1.96
C THR A 16 -43.79 0.06 -2.49
N ASP A 17 -43.64 0.97 -1.54
CA ASP A 17 -43.22 2.34 -1.69
C ASP A 17 -42.03 2.42 -2.65
N LYS A 18 -42.28 2.87 -3.89
CA LYS A 18 -41.24 3.22 -4.86
C LYS A 18 -40.53 4.46 -4.32
N ARG A 19 -39.67 4.28 -3.32
CA ARG A 19 -38.60 5.23 -3.02
C ARG A 19 -37.78 5.36 -4.29
N LYS A 20 -38.07 6.42 -5.04
CA LYS A 20 -37.26 6.93 -6.15
C LYS A 20 -35.81 6.85 -5.68
N LYS A 21 -35.04 5.89 -6.20
CA LYS A 21 -33.58 5.92 -6.11
C LYS A 21 -33.20 7.21 -6.81
N LYS A 22 -32.97 8.29 -6.04
CA LYS A 22 -32.28 9.48 -6.53
C LYS A 22 -31.06 8.94 -7.26
N GLY A 23 -30.99 9.15 -8.58
CA GLY A 23 -29.95 8.56 -9.42
C GLY A 23 -28.60 8.82 -8.77
N ARG A 24 -27.99 7.76 -8.23
CA ARG A 24 -26.63 7.87 -7.67
C ARG A 24 -25.77 8.18 -8.88
N LYS A 25 -25.26 9.40 -8.93
CA LYS A 25 -24.33 9.84 -9.97
C LYS A 25 -23.15 8.87 -9.96
N ILE A 26 -22.79 8.33 -11.12
CA ILE A 26 -21.63 7.45 -11.25
C ILE A 26 -20.40 8.28 -10.82
N PRO A 27 -19.61 7.80 -9.83
CA PRO A 27 -18.43 8.52 -9.37
C PRO A 27 -17.41 8.64 -10.51
N LYS A 28 -16.62 9.71 -10.48
CA LYS A 28 -15.53 9.89 -11.45
C LYS A 28 -14.30 9.08 -11.02
N LEU A 29 -13.43 8.76 -11.97
CA LEU A 29 -12.19 8.03 -11.69
C LEU A 29 -11.32 8.78 -10.67
N GLU A 30 -11.14 10.08 -10.84
CA GLU A 30 -10.30 10.90 -9.95
C GLU A 30 -10.83 10.92 -8.51
N GLU A 31 -12.16 10.88 -8.35
CA GLU A 31 -12.78 10.81 -7.04
C GLU A 31 -12.44 9.48 -6.35
N LEU A 32 -12.54 8.37 -7.08
CA LEU A 32 -12.20 7.03 -6.57
C LEU A 32 -10.71 6.95 -6.21
N LEU A 33 -9.83 7.43 -7.09
CA LEU A 33 -8.38 7.46 -6.85
C LEU A 33 -7.99 8.32 -5.66
N SER A 34 -8.60 9.51 -5.50
CA SER A 34 -8.34 10.40 -4.36
C SER A 34 -8.73 9.77 -3.02
N LYS A 35 -9.79 8.95 -3.02
CA LYS A 35 -10.26 8.16 -1.87
C LYS A 35 -9.51 6.84 -1.70
N ARG A 36 -8.59 6.53 -2.61
CA ARG A 36 -7.89 5.23 -2.71
C ARG A 36 -8.84 4.04 -2.83
N ASP A 37 -10.04 4.27 -3.38
CA ASP A 37 -11.00 3.22 -3.72
C ASP A 37 -10.60 2.57 -5.05
N PHE A 38 -9.50 1.82 -5.02
CA PHE A 38 -8.94 1.16 -6.20
C PHE A 38 -9.84 0.05 -6.74
N THR A 39 -10.61 -0.62 -5.86
CA THR A 39 -11.61 -1.61 -6.29
C THR A 39 -12.74 -0.96 -7.06
N GLY A 40 -13.27 0.17 -6.56
CA GLY A 40 -14.26 0.97 -7.28
C GLY A 40 -13.71 1.51 -8.60
N ALA A 41 -12.46 2.00 -8.60
CA ALA A 41 -11.80 2.49 -9.81
C ALA A 41 -11.66 1.42 -10.89
N ILE A 42 -11.17 0.22 -10.54
CA ILE A 42 -11.10 -0.93 -11.48
C ILE A 42 -12.48 -1.25 -12.03
N THR A 43 -13.49 -1.35 -11.15
CA THR A 43 -14.86 -1.67 -11.58
C THR A 43 -15.39 -0.67 -12.60
N LEU A 44 -15.14 0.62 -12.38
CA LEU A 44 -15.53 1.68 -13.31
C LEU A 44 -14.78 1.58 -14.65
N LEU A 45 -13.46 1.36 -14.60
CA LEU A 45 -12.60 1.26 -15.79
C LEU A 45 -12.95 0.04 -16.64
N GLU A 46 -13.15 -1.13 -16.02
CA GLU A 46 -13.58 -2.34 -16.72
C GLU A 46 -14.95 -2.18 -17.35
N PHE A 47 -15.90 -1.55 -16.65
CA PHE A 47 -17.22 -1.26 -17.21
C PHE A 47 -17.10 -0.39 -18.47
N LYS A 48 -16.36 0.72 -18.40
CA LYS A 48 -16.08 1.60 -19.55
C LYS A 48 -15.47 0.83 -20.72
N ARG A 49 -14.46 0.00 -20.44
CA ARG A 49 -13.81 -0.89 -21.42
C ARG A 49 -14.81 -1.84 -22.09
N HIS A 50 -15.71 -2.46 -21.31
CA HIS A 50 -16.71 -3.38 -21.83
C HIS A 50 -17.79 -2.72 -22.69
N VAL A 51 -18.15 -1.47 -22.42
CA VAL A 51 -19.16 -0.73 -23.21
C VAL A 51 -18.54 0.05 -24.38
N GLY A 52 -17.23 -0.03 -24.59
CA GLY A 52 -16.52 0.67 -25.66
C GLY A 52 -16.31 2.17 -25.40
N GLU A 53 -16.43 2.61 -24.15
CA GLU A 53 -16.14 3.98 -23.70
C GLU A 53 -14.77 4.07 -23.02
N GLU A 54 -13.79 3.27 -23.47
CA GLU A 54 -12.44 3.34 -22.93
C GLU A 54 -11.75 4.65 -23.29
N GLU A 55 -11.13 5.26 -22.29
CA GLU A 55 -10.30 6.45 -22.45
C GLU A 55 -8.85 6.04 -22.70
N GLU A 56 -8.07 6.96 -23.25
CA GLU A 56 -6.61 6.86 -23.31
C GLU A 56 -6.10 6.57 -21.88
N ASP A 57 -5.15 5.65 -21.75
CA ASP A 57 -4.61 5.15 -20.47
C ASP A 57 -5.54 4.28 -19.60
N THR A 58 -6.70 3.80 -20.08
CA THR A 58 -7.58 2.90 -19.30
C THR A 58 -6.82 1.69 -18.74
N ASN A 59 -6.01 1.00 -19.56
CA ASN A 59 -5.22 -0.15 -19.11
C ASN A 59 -4.13 0.25 -18.11
N LEU A 60 -3.51 1.41 -18.27
CA LEU A 60 -2.53 1.95 -17.34
C LEU A 60 -3.17 2.18 -15.95
N TRP A 61 -4.37 2.76 -15.90
CA TRP A 61 -5.09 2.98 -14.65
C TRP A 61 -5.58 1.69 -14.00
N ILE A 62 -5.97 0.67 -14.78
CA ILE A 62 -6.28 -0.66 -14.25
C ILE A 62 -5.02 -1.27 -13.61
N GLY A 63 -3.88 -1.23 -14.31
CA GLY A 63 -2.59 -1.68 -13.79
C GLY A 63 -2.19 -0.96 -12.50
N TYR A 64 -2.38 0.36 -12.46
CA TYR A 64 -2.11 1.20 -11.28
C TYR A 64 -2.97 0.78 -10.09
N CYS A 65 -4.28 0.65 -10.30
CA CYS A 65 -5.19 0.24 -9.23
C CYS A 65 -4.90 -1.19 -8.75
N ALA A 66 -4.61 -2.12 -9.67
CA ALA A 66 -4.25 -3.49 -9.33
C ALA A 66 -2.97 -3.54 -8.48
N PHE A 67 -1.95 -2.77 -8.85
CA PHE A 67 -0.71 -2.64 -8.09
C PHE A 67 -0.98 -2.15 -6.67
N HIS A 68 -1.81 -1.11 -6.51
CA HIS A 68 -2.12 -0.56 -5.19
C HIS A 68 -3.04 -1.43 -4.33
N LEU A 69 -3.77 -2.38 -4.92
CA LEU A 69 -4.49 -3.43 -4.20
C LEU A 69 -3.58 -4.61 -3.80
N GLY A 70 -2.32 -4.61 -4.22
CA GLY A 70 -1.39 -5.72 -4.01
C GLY A 70 -1.59 -6.88 -5.00
N ASP A 71 -2.45 -6.73 -6.01
CA ASP A 71 -2.59 -7.68 -7.10
C ASP A 71 -1.51 -7.43 -8.16
N TYR A 72 -0.26 -7.71 -7.77
CA TYR A 72 0.91 -7.47 -8.61
C TYR A 72 0.93 -8.34 -9.86
N LYS A 73 0.26 -9.50 -9.85
CA LYS A 73 0.18 -10.38 -11.04
C LYS A 73 -0.68 -9.73 -12.11
N ARG A 74 -1.87 -9.25 -11.74
CA ARG A 74 -2.73 -8.51 -12.66
C ARG A 74 -2.06 -7.23 -13.15
N ALA A 75 -1.44 -6.46 -12.25
CA ALA A 75 -0.70 -5.27 -12.63
C ALA A 75 0.43 -5.58 -13.64
N LEU A 76 1.10 -6.72 -13.48
CA LEU A 76 2.14 -7.17 -14.39
C LEU A 76 1.59 -7.41 -15.79
N GLU A 77 0.48 -8.15 -15.90
CA GLU A 77 -0.16 -8.44 -17.19
C GLU A 77 -0.58 -7.16 -17.93
N GLU A 78 -1.23 -6.23 -17.23
CA GLU A 78 -1.68 -4.97 -17.82
C GLU A 78 -0.49 -4.12 -18.30
N TYR A 79 0.56 -3.97 -17.49
CA TYR A 79 1.73 -3.20 -17.91
C TYR A 79 2.56 -3.88 -19.00
N GLU A 80 2.75 -5.21 -18.96
CA GLU A 80 3.43 -5.92 -20.04
C GLU A 80 2.69 -5.79 -21.37
N ASN A 81 1.35 -5.79 -21.35
CA ASN A 81 0.56 -5.56 -22.55
C ASN A 81 0.69 -4.12 -23.04
N ALA A 82 0.62 -3.14 -22.14
CA ALA A 82 0.84 -1.73 -22.50
C ALA A 82 2.24 -1.47 -23.11
N THR A 83 3.27 -2.20 -22.67
CA THR A 83 4.62 -2.08 -23.29
C THR A 83 4.74 -2.60 -24.72
N LYS A 84 3.75 -3.34 -25.21
CA LYS A 84 3.72 -3.88 -26.59
C LYS A 84 3.00 -2.94 -27.57
N GLU A 85 2.32 -1.92 -27.07
CA GLU A 85 1.60 -0.94 -27.91
C GLU A 85 2.59 0.02 -28.59
N GLU A 86 2.32 0.40 -29.85
CA GLU A 86 3.22 1.27 -30.63
C GLU A 86 3.42 2.65 -30.00
N ASN A 87 2.40 3.16 -29.30
CA ASN A 87 2.42 4.44 -28.60
C ASN A 87 2.62 4.29 -27.08
N CYS A 88 3.34 3.25 -26.63
CA CYS A 88 3.59 3.01 -25.21
C CYS A 88 4.15 4.26 -24.51
N ASN A 89 3.41 4.76 -23.51
CA ASN A 89 3.87 5.82 -22.63
C ASN A 89 5.14 5.37 -21.88
N SER A 90 6.16 6.23 -21.83
CA SER A 90 7.43 5.92 -21.15
C SER A 90 7.28 5.66 -19.66
N GLU A 91 6.22 6.14 -19.02
CA GLU A 91 5.89 5.90 -17.61
C GLU A 91 5.46 4.45 -17.33
N VAL A 92 4.92 3.74 -18.33
CA VAL A 92 4.54 2.32 -18.19
C VAL A 92 5.75 1.49 -17.78
N TRP A 93 6.94 1.79 -18.31
CA TRP A 93 8.17 1.06 -17.99
C TRP A 93 8.57 1.20 -16.52
N VAL A 94 8.42 2.38 -15.91
CA VAL A 94 8.76 2.52 -14.47
C VAL A 94 7.73 1.82 -13.60
N ASN A 95 6.45 1.86 -13.98
CA ASN A 95 5.40 1.13 -13.26
C ASN A 95 5.58 -0.39 -13.36
N LEU A 96 5.92 -0.90 -14.55
CA LEU A 96 6.29 -2.30 -14.77
C LEU A 96 7.50 -2.70 -13.92
N ALA A 97 8.52 -1.83 -13.88
CA ALA A 97 9.72 -2.07 -13.09
C ALA A 97 9.42 -2.12 -11.58
N CYS A 98 8.53 -1.25 -11.08
CA CYS A 98 8.01 -1.34 -9.71
C CYS A 98 7.26 -2.66 -9.49
N THR A 99 6.39 -3.08 -10.40
CA THR A 99 5.67 -4.36 -10.29
C THR A 99 6.62 -5.55 -10.21
N TYR A 100 7.64 -5.62 -11.07
CA TYR A 100 8.67 -6.66 -10.99
C TYR A 100 9.41 -6.64 -9.65
N PHE A 101 9.71 -5.45 -9.11
CA PHE A 101 10.37 -5.33 -7.81
C PHE A 101 9.52 -5.94 -6.68
N PHE A 102 8.22 -5.65 -6.64
CA PHE A 102 7.30 -6.20 -5.64
C PHE A 102 7.04 -7.70 -5.81
N LEU A 103 7.20 -8.23 -7.03
CA LEU A 103 7.20 -9.68 -7.31
C LEU A 103 8.54 -10.36 -7.00
N GLY A 104 9.57 -9.61 -6.58
CA GLY A 104 10.91 -10.14 -6.32
C GLY A 104 11.74 -10.45 -7.58
N MET A 105 11.27 -10.03 -8.74
CA MET A 105 11.92 -10.20 -10.05
C MET A 105 12.93 -9.07 -10.30
N TYR A 106 13.94 -8.95 -9.43
CA TYR A 106 14.81 -7.77 -9.37
C TYR A 106 15.62 -7.51 -10.66
N LYS A 107 16.02 -8.55 -11.39
CA LYS A 107 16.77 -8.38 -12.65
C LYS A 107 15.88 -7.78 -13.74
N GLN A 108 14.64 -8.24 -13.83
CA GLN A 108 13.63 -7.70 -14.74
C GLN A 108 13.24 -6.27 -14.34
N ALA A 109 13.11 -6.01 -13.04
CA ALA A 109 12.88 -4.67 -12.52
C ALA A 109 13.98 -3.69 -12.93
N GLU A 110 15.25 -4.08 -12.81
CA GLU A 110 16.39 -3.23 -13.24
C GLU A 110 16.37 -2.97 -14.75
N ALA A 111 16.16 -4.02 -15.55
CA ALA A 111 16.09 -3.90 -17.01
C ALA A 111 14.94 -2.99 -17.47
N ALA A 112 13.75 -3.14 -16.89
CA ALA A 112 12.61 -2.26 -17.18
C ALA A 112 12.86 -0.83 -16.67
N GLY A 113 13.48 -0.66 -15.50
CA GLY A 113 13.83 0.64 -14.94
C GLY A 113 14.79 1.43 -15.83
N PHE A 114 15.74 0.77 -16.49
CA PHE A 114 16.64 1.43 -17.46
C PHE A 114 15.99 1.72 -18.82
N LYS A 115 14.91 1.04 -19.18
CA LYS A 115 14.09 1.39 -20.37
C LYS A 115 13.19 2.60 -20.11
N ALA A 116 12.78 2.82 -18.86
CA ALA A 116 11.95 3.94 -18.48
C ALA A 116 12.65 5.29 -18.67
N SER A 117 11.86 6.33 -18.93
CA SER A 117 12.34 7.71 -18.91
C SER A 117 12.86 8.07 -17.52
N LYS A 118 13.93 8.90 -17.48
CA LYS A 118 14.48 9.38 -16.21
C LYS A 118 13.43 10.14 -15.42
N SER A 119 13.19 9.71 -14.18
CA SER A 119 12.22 10.33 -13.27
C SER A 119 12.62 10.10 -11.81
N ARG A 120 12.01 10.84 -10.88
CA ARG A 120 12.24 10.66 -9.44
C ARG A 120 11.85 9.26 -8.97
N LEU A 121 10.74 8.71 -9.49
CA LEU A 121 10.31 7.36 -9.17
C LEU A 121 11.31 6.32 -9.69
N GLN A 122 11.79 6.48 -10.93
CA GLN A 122 12.79 5.60 -11.52
C GLN A 122 14.10 5.64 -10.71
N ASN A 123 14.58 6.83 -10.32
CA ASN A 123 15.79 6.96 -9.52
C ASN A 123 15.65 6.24 -8.17
N ARG A 124 14.53 6.41 -7.47
CA ARG A 124 14.26 5.69 -6.21
C ARG A 124 14.23 4.18 -6.42
N LEU A 125 13.56 3.68 -7.45
CA LEU A 125 13.52 2.25 -7.75
C LEU A 125 14.94 1.68 -7.98
N LEU A 126 15.73 2.35 -8.81
CA LEU A 126 17.09 1.93 -9.12
C LEU A 126 18.04 2.07 -7.92
N PHE A 127 17.82 3.05 -7.04
CA PHE A 127 18.52 3.20 -5.75
C PHE A 127 18.28 1.98 -4.85
N HIS A 128 17.02 1.53 -4.72
CA HIS A 128 16.67 0.31 -3.97
C HIS A 128 17.25 -0.96 -4.60
N LEU A 129 17.22 -1.07 -5.94
CA LEU A 129 17.81 -2.21 -6.65
C LEU A 129 19.34 -2.26 -6.50
N ALA A 130 20.02 -1.12 -6.55
CA ALA A 130 21.46 -1.05 -6.34
C ALA A 130 21.86 -1.57 -4.95
N HIS A 131 21.10 -1.19 -3.91
CA HIS A 131 21.27 -1.75 -2.56
C HIS A 131 20.98 -3.26 -2.55
N LYS A 132 19.90 -3.70 -3.18
CA LYS A 132 19.53 -5.13 -3.24
C LYS A 132 20.61 -5.99 -3.90
N PHE A 133 21.32 -5.45 -4.90
CA PHE A 133 22.42 -6.12 -5.58
C PHE A 133 23.79 -5.87 -4.95
N ASN A 134 23.86 -5.10 -3.86
CA ASN A 134 25.10 -4.74 -3.20
C ASN A 134 26.11 -4.02 -4.15
N ASP A 135 25.58 -3.23 -5.09
CA ASP A 135 26.34 -2.40 -6.04
C ASP A 135 26.52 -0.99 -5.48
N GLU A 136 27.55 -0.81 -4.64
CA GLU A 136 27.82 0.47 -3.97
C GLU A 136 28.07 1.62 -4.96
N LYS A 137 28.62 1.34 -6.15
CA LYS A 137 28.88 2.37 -7.15
C LYS A 137 27.57 2.94 -7.71
N LYS A 138 26.65 2.07 -8.11
CA LYS A 138 25.31 2.50 -8.54
C LYS A 138 24.54 3.14 -7.39
N LEU A 139 24.66 2.59 -6.18
CA LEU A 139 23.99 3.11 -5.00
C LEU A 139 24.35 4.57 -4.74
N MET A 140 25.65 4.89 -4.76
CA MET A 140 26.14 6.27 -4.58
C MET A 140 25.70 7.19 -5.73
N SER A 141 25.70 6.69 -6.97
CA SER A 141 25.22 7.46 -8.13
C SER A 141 23.74 7.85 -8.00
N PHE A 142 22.86 6.90 -7.65
CA PHE A 142 21.43 7.19 -7.49
C PHE A 142 21.14 7.99 -6.22
N HIS A 143 21.95 7.83 -5.16
CA HIS A 143 21.87 8.65 -3.95
C HIS A 143 22.07 10.14 -4.26
N GLN A 144 23.06 10.48 -5.09
CA GLN A 144 23.35 11.87 -5.48
C GLN A 144 22.20 12.56 -6.24
N ASN A 145 21.30 11.78 -6.85
CA ASN A 145 20.15 12.30 -7.58
C ASN A 145 18.90 12.48 -6.72
N LEU A 146 18.93 12.05 -5.45
CA LEU A 146 17.81 12.25 -4.52
C LEU A 146 17.68 13.73 -4.18
N GLN A 147 16.43 14.20 -4.10
CA GLN A 147 16.09 15.57 -3.77
C GLN A 147 15.55 15.67 -2.34
N ASP A 148 15.44 16.89 -1.82
CA ASP A 148 14.81 17.16 -0.52
C ASP A 148 13.28 17.22 -0.65
N VAL A 149 12.69 16.13 -1.15
CA VAL A 149 11.25 15.91 -1.24
C VAL A 149 10.89 14.66 -0.44
N THR A 150 9.69 14.65 0.14
CA THR A 150 9.29 13.62 1.11
C THR A 150 9.48 12.20 0.59
N GLU A 151 9.07 11.95 -0.64
CA GLU A 151 9.25 10.70 -1.39
C GLU A 151 10.68 10.16 -1.41
N ASP A 152 11.65 11.03 -1.66
CA ASP A 152 13.07 10.68 -1.82
C ASP A 152 13.71 10.48 -0.44
N GLN A 153 13.35 11.34 0.52
CA GLN A 153 13.79 11.23 1.91
C GLN A 153 13.26 9.95 2.58
N LEU A 154 12.02 9.54 2.31
CA LEU A 154 11.49 8.25 2.76
C LEU A 154 12.26 7.07 2.17
N SER A 155 12.59 7.12 0.87
CA SER A 155 13.46 6.12 0.25
C SER A 155 14.85 6.09 0.91
N LEU A 156 15.45 7.24 1.19
CA LEU A 156 16.73 7.34 1.88
C LEU A 156 16.69 6.72 3.28
N ALA A 157 15.68 7.09 4.09
CA ALA A 157 15.50 6.56 5.44
C ALA A 157 15.33 5.03 5.45
N SER A 158 14.60 4.48 4.47
CA SER A 158 14.44 3.03 4.35
C SER A 158 15.75 2.30 4.02
N ILE A 159 16.66 2.92 3.24
CA ILE A 159 17.98 2.37 2.95
C ILE A 159 18.90 2.47 4.17
N HIS A 160 18.84 3.57 4.93
CA HIS A 160 19.52 3.66 6.22
C HIS A 160 19.05 2.54 7.17
N TYR A 161 17.73 2.33 7.29
CA TYR A 161 17.18 1.24 8.09
C TYR A 161 17.70 -0.14 7.63
N MET A 162 17.68 -0.42 6.32
CA MET A 162 18.17 -1.70 5.78
C MET A 162 19.67 -1.92 6.01
N ARG A 163 20.46 -0.85 6.05
CA ARG A 163 21.90 -0.89 6.36
C ARG A 163 22.22 -0.84 7.86
N SER A 164 21.21 -0.93 8.72
CA SER A 164 21.35 -0.79 10.18
C SER A 164 21.82 0.58 10.67
N HIS A 165 21.74 1.61 9.82
CA HIS A 165 21.94 3.02 10.16
C HIS A 165 20.65 3.59 10.77
N TYR A 166 20.24 3.02 11.90
CA TYR A 166 18.90 3.30 12.47
C TYR A 166 18.75 4.73 12.98
N GLN A 167 19.82 5.35 13.46
CA GLN A 167 19.77 6.73 13.97
C GLN A 167 19.50 7.71 12.82
N GLU A 168 20.18 7.54 11.69
CA GLU A 168 19.99 8.35 10.49
C GLU A 168 18.57 8.20 9.93
N ALA A 169 18.02 6.97 9.95
CA ALA A 169 16.63 6.73 9.58
C ALA A 169 15.66 7.48 10.52
N ILE A 170 15.89 7.42 11.85
CA ILE A 170 15.08 8.13 12.86
C ILE A 170 15.10 9.63 12.59
N ASP A 171 16.27 10.21 12.35
CA ASP A 171 16.42 11.65 12.16
C ASP A 171 15.65 12.14 10.92
N ILE A 172 15.71 11.38 9.82
CA ILE A 172 14.93 11.68 8.61
C ILE A 172 13.42 11.57 8.89
N TYR A 173 12.96 10.49 9.50
CA TYR A 173 11.52 10.32 9.78
C TYR A 173 10.98 11.40 10.72
N LYS A 174 11.73 11.75 11.77
CA LYS A 174 11.36 12.82 12.69
C LYS A 174 11.30 14.18 11.99
N ARG A 175 12.28 14.47 11.11
CA ARG A 175 12.26 15.70 10.32
C ARG A 175 11.00 15.79 9.44
N ILE A 176 10.64 14.71 8.75
CA ILE A 176 9.41 14.69 7.92
C ILE A 176 8.15 14.90 8.78
N LEU A 177 8.11 14.31 9.98
CA LEU A 177 6.99 14.46 10.92
C LEU A 177 6.82 15.88 11.47
N LEU A 178 7.88 16.70 11.50
CA LEU A 178 7.77 18.10 11.92
C LEU A 178 6.88 18.89 10.97
N ASP A 179 7.03 18.65 9.66
CA ASP A 179 6.32 19.36 8.61
C ASP A 179 4.99 18.68 8.21
N ASN A 180 4.87 17.35 8.41
CA ASN A 180 3.73 16.53 7.97
C ASN A 180 3.18 15.71 9.15
N ARG A 181 2.52 16.37 10.10
CA ARG A 181 2.04 15.74 11.34
C ARG A 181 0.99 14.64 11.10
N GLU A 182 0.33 14.67 9.95
CA GLU A 182 -0.66 13.70 9.51
C GLU A 182 -0.03 12.38 9.04
N TYR A 183 1.30 12.30 8.87
CA TYR A 183 2.01 11.08 8.48
C TYR A 183 2.22 10.15 9.68
N LEU A 184 1.12 9.82 10.37
CA LEU A 184 1.10 9.07 11.63
C LEU A 184 1.88 7.75 11.53
N ALA A 185 1.83 7.08 10.38
CA ALA A 185 2.52 5.81 10.13
C ALA A 185 4.05 5.91 10.33
N LEU A 186 4.66 7.09 10.19
CA LEU A 186 6.09 7.29 10.46
C LEU A 186 6.46 7.02 11.92
N ASN A 187 5.54 7.17 12.87
CA ASN A 187 5.78 6.77 14.25
C ASN A 187 6.04 5.26 14.36
N VAL A 188 5.38 4.43 13.55
CA VAL A 188 5.66 2.98 13.51
C VAL A 188 7.08 2.72 13.01
N TYR A 189 7.53 3.43 11.98
CA TYR A 189 8.89 3.28 11.46
C TYR A 189 9.96 3.79 12.43
N VAL A 190 9.72 4.90 13.12
CA VAL A 190 10.60 5.39 14.20
C VAL A 190 10.64 4.39 15.36
N ALA A 191 9.50 3.85 15.77
CA ALA A 191 9.43 2.81 16.79
C ALA A 191 10.18 1.53 16.37
N LEU A 192 10.10 1.12 15.10
CA LEU A 192 10.89 -0.01 14.57
C LEU A 192 12.39 0.25 14.67
N CYS A 193 12.85 1.46 14.36
CA CYS A 193 14.26 1.84 14.51
C CYS A 193 14.69 1.77 15.97
N TYR A 194 13.88 2.30 16.89
CA TYR A 194 14.17 2.21 18.33
C TYR A 194 14.20 0.77 18.84
N TYR A 195 13.29 -0.08 18.37
CA TYR A 195 13.32 -1.52 18.67
C TYR A 195 14.61 -2.17 18.20
N LYS A 196 15.09 -1.82 17.00
CA LYS A 196 16.35 -2.33 16.44
C LYS A 196 17.61 -1.84 17.17
N LEU A 197 17.51 -0.72 17.87
CA LEU A 197 18.55 -0.17 18.75
C LEU A 197 18.41 -0.67 20.20
N ASP A 198 17.52 -1.62 20.47
CA ASP A 198 17.20 -2.14 21.80
C ASP A 198 16.62 -1.10 22.79
N TYR A 199 16.16 0.05 22.30
CA TYR A 199 15.46 1.08 23.07
C TYR A 199 13.95 0.77 23.12
N TYR A 200 13.60 -0.37 23.73
CA TYR A 200 12.25 -0.92 23.71
C TYR A 200 11.21 -0.03 24.42
N ASP A 201 11.58 0.63 25.52
CA ASP A 201 10.69 1.58 26.22
C ASP A 201 10.34 2.77 25.32
N VAL A 202 11.35 3.37 24.68
CA VAL A 202 11.16 4.50 23.75
C VAL A 202 10.36 4.06 22.52
N SER A 203 10.65 2.87 21.98
CA SER A 203 9.86 2.27 20.90
C SER A 203 8.38 2.19 21.25
N GLN A 204 8.07 1.69 22.46
CA GLN A 204 6.72 1.56 22.97
C GLN A 204 6.00 2.91 23.11
N GLU A 205 6.68 3.93 23.63
CA GLU A 205 6.13 5.29 23.78
C GLU A 205 5.79 5.92 22.43
N VAL A 206 6.72 5.86 21.47
CA VAL A 206 6.50 6.38 20.12
C VAL A 206 5.36 5.64 19.42
N LEU A 207 5.33 4.31 19.54
CA LEU A 207 4.29 3.48 18.95
C LEU A 207 2.90 3.76 19.52
N ALA A 208 2.82 4.13 20.80
CA ALA A 208 1.56 4.49 21.45
C ALA A 208 0.89 5.70 20.80
N VAL A 209 1.66 6.68 20.29
CA VAL A 209 1.12 7.85 19.56
C VAL A 209 0.31 7.40 18.34
N TYR A 210 0.82 6.42 17.60
CA TYR A 210 0.12 5.86 16.43
C TYR A 210 -1.10 5.04 16.85
N LEU A 211 -0.96 4.17 17.85
CA LEU A 211 -2.04 3.29 18.32
C LEU A 211 -3.20 4.04 18.99
N GLN A 212 -2.98 5.25 19.49
CA GLN A 212 -4.08 6.10 19.98
C GLN A 212 -5.05 6.48 18.85
N GLN A 213 -4.55 6.65 17.63
CA GLN A 213 -5.34 7.01 16.45
C GLN A 213 -5.82 5.78 15.69
N ILE A 214 -4.99 4.73 15.61
CA ILE A 214 -5.25 3.51 14.83
C ILE A 214 -5.03 2.28 15.74
N PRO A 215 -5.97 2.01 16.66
CA PRO A 215 -5.80 1.00 17.72
C PRO A 215 -5.83 -0.46 17.23
N ASP A 216 -6.30 -0.70 16.01
CA ASP A 216 -6.50 -2.00 15.37
C ASP A 216 -5.42 -2.37 14.35
N SER A 217 -4.39 -1.53 14.18
CA SER A 217 -3.30 -1.78 13.24
C SER A 217 -2.48 -3.02 13.61
N THR A 218 -2.65 -4.11 12.84
CA THR A 218 -1.96 -5.39 13.05
C THR A 218 -0.43 -5.22 13.11
N ILE A 219 0.14 -4.33 12.29
CA ILE A 219 1.59 -4.09 12.24
C ILE A 219 2.06 -3.46 13.55
N ALA A 220 1.39 -2.41 14.01
CA ALA A 220 1.75 -1.73 15.25
C ALA A 220 1.51 -2.62 16.48
N LEU A 221 0.44 -3.41 16.48
CA LEU A 221 0.14 -4.36 17.56
C LEU A 221 1.18 -5.48 17.65
N ASN A 222 1.66 -5.98 16.52
CA ASN A 222 2.77 -6.95 16.49
C ASN A 222 4.05 -6.35 17.09
N LEU A 223 4.43 -5.15 16.66
CA LEU A 223 5.61 -4.47 17.22
C LEU A 223 5.47 -4.21 18.73
N LYS A 224 4.27 -3.84 19.18
CA LYS A 224 3.95 -3.71 20.60
C LYS A 224 4.19 -5.03 21.34
N ALA A 225 3.71 -6.15 20.81
CA ALA A 225 3.96 -7.46 21.39
C ALA A 225 5.47 -7.79 21.44
N CYS A 226 6.24 -7.45 20.39
CA CYS A 226 7.69 -7.60 20.40
C CYS A 226 8.39 -6.76 21.47
N ASN A 227 7.98 -5.49 21.65
CA ASN A 227 8.50 -4.62 22.71
C ASN A 227 8.22 -5.23 24.10
N HIS A 228 6.97 -5.67 24.34
CA HIS A 228 6.59 -6.30 25.60
C HIS A 228 7.34 -7.61 25.86
N PHE A 229 7.58 -8.41 24.82
CA PHE A 229 8.38 -9.63 24.93
C PHE A 229 9.79 -9.31 25.44
N ARG A 230 10.42 -8.28 24.87
CA ARG A 230 11.79 -7.87 25.19
C ARG A 230 11.91 -7.22 26.57
N LEU A 231 10.94 -6.40 26.96
CA LEU A 231 10.93 -5.70 28.25
C LEU A 231 10.58 -6.60 29.44
N TYR A 232 9.67 -7.56 29.22
CA TYR A 232 9.10 -8.36 30.30
C TYR A 232 9.38 -9.85 30.10
N ASN A 233 8.56 -10.53 29.30
CA ASN A 233 8.68 -11.96 28.97
C ASN A 233 7.64 -12.39 27.93
N GLY A 234 7.73 -13.66 27.51
CA GLY A 234 6.79 -14.29 26.56
C GLY A 234 5.33 -14.29 26.98
N ARG A 235 5.05 -14.52 28.27
CA ARG A 235 3.66 -14.57 28.78
C ARG A 235 2.97 -13.20 28.70
N ALA A 236 3.70 -12.13 28.97
CA ALA A 236 3.18 -10.76 28.84
C ALA A 236 2.84 -10.42 27.37
N ALA A 237 3.66 -10.88 26.42
CA ALA A 237 3.40 -10.69 24.99
C ALA A 237 2.21 -11.54 24.50
N GLU A 238 2.08 -12.77 24.98
CA GLU A 238 0.98 -13.68 24.62
C GLU A 238 -0.38 -13.14 25.08
N VAL A 239 -0.48 -12.69 26.34
CA VAL A 239 -1.72 -12.07 26.86
C VAL A 239 -2.16 -10.88 26.00
N LEU A 240 -1.20 -10.06 25.55
CA LEU A 240 -1.47 -8.92 24.69
C LEU A 240 -2.04 -9.40 23.33
N MET A 241 -1.45 -10.44 22.73
CA MET A 241 -1.89 -11.02 21.46
C MET A 241 -3.24 -11.73 21.54
N GLU A 242 -3.54 -12.45 22.62
CA GLU A 242 -4.85 -13.10 22.81
C GLU A 242 -6.00 -12.10 22.86
N VAL A 243 -5.78 -10.95 23.50
CA VAL A 243 -6.77 -9.86 23.55
C VAL A 243 -7.06 -9.33 22.13
N TYR A 244 -6.06 -9.30 21.25
CA TYR A 244 -6.24 -8.88 19.86
C TYR A 244 -6.93 -9.94 19.00
N SER A 245 -6.51 -11.21 19.10
CA SER A 245 -7.13 -12.31 18.36
C SER A 245 -8.61 -12.42 18.66
N LYS A 246 -9.03 -12.24 19.93
CA LYS A 246 -10.45 -12.27 20.32
C LYS A 246 -11.26 -11.13 19.71
N LYS A 247 -10.68 -9.94 19.55
CA LYS A 247 -11.37 -8.78 18.95
C LYS A 247 -11.59 -8.88 17.44
N ASN A 248 -10.80 -9.70 16.74
CA ASN A 248 -10.85 -9.85 15.29
C ASN A 248 -11.64 -11.09 14.82
N VAL A 249 -12.20 -11.87 15.75
CA VAL A 249 -13.00 -13.07 15.45
C VAL A 249 -14.51 -12.80 15.52
N ASP A 250 -14.93 -11.62 15.99
CA ASP A 250 -16.35 -11.23 16.10
C ASP A 250 -16.93 -10.57 14.81
N PHE A 251 -16.47 -10.98 13.62
CA PHE A 251 -17.03 -10.59 12.32
C PHE A 251 -17.52 -11.79 11.50
#